data_AF-A7RR91-F1
#
_entry.id   AF-A7RR91-F1
#
_cell.length_a   1.000
_cell.length_b   1.000
_cell.length_c   1.000
_cell.angle_alpha   90.00
_cell.angle_beta   90.00
_cell.angle_gamma   90.00
#
_symmetry.space_group_name_H-M   'P 1'
#
loop_
_entity.id
_entity.type
_entity.pdbx_description
1 polymer ?
#
loop_
_entity_poly.entity_id
_entity_poly.type
_entity_poly.pdbx_seq_one_letter_code
_entity_poly.pdbx_strand_id
1 'polypeptide(L)'
;LFSRIADSFVALFFSVPGDYKDNFFKYYPDCLAQALYASYCDVFPRSYNLFDDDFKTDLMNGVYEWITGTRPPPRSWQKWHFKMLEPANIRELQDDR
;
A
#
# COMPACT_ATOMS: atom_id res chain seq x y z
N LEU A 1 -1.68 -16.86 6.38
CA LEU A 1 -1.69 -15.42 6.01
C LEU A 1 -2.99 -14.74 6.46
N PHE A 2 -4.16 -15.19 5.97
CA PHE A 2 -5.45 -14.59 6.30
C PHE A 2 -5.76 -14.51 7.80
N SER A 3 -5.48 -15.56 8.59
CA SER A 3 -5.69 -15.51 10.05
C SER A 3 -4.88 -14.38 10.70
N ARG A 4 -3.60 -14.23 10.32
CA ARG A 4 -2.74 -13.15 10.84
C ARG A 4 -3.23 -11.76 10.42
N ILE A 5 -3.80 -11.63 9.22
CA ILE A 5 -4.39 -10.39 8.74
C ILE A 5 -5.65 -10.06 9.54
N ALA A 6 -6.53 -11.06 9.76
CA ALA A 6 -7.73 -10.90 10.56
C ALA A 6 -7.40 -10.53 12.01
N ASP A 7 -6.44 -11.22 12.65
CA ASP A 7 -6.00 -10.93 14.01
C ASP A 7 -5.45 -9.50 14.12
N SER A 8 -4.63 -9.08 13.15
CA SER A 8 -4.10 -7.71 13.08
C SER A 8 -5.21 -6.67 12.90
N PHE A 9 -6.18 -6.94 12.02
CA PHE A 9 -7.32 -6.06 11.79
C PHE A 9 -8.18 -5.91 13.03
N VAL A 10 -8.50 -7.01 13.71
CA VAL A 10 -9.29 -7.01 14.96
C VAL A 10 -8.57 -6.22 16.05
N ALA A 11 -7.26 -6.46 16.23
CA ALA A 11 -6.46 -5.71 17.19
C ALA A 11 -6.45 -4.21 16.87
N LEU A 12 -6.32 -3.83 15.60
CA LEU A 12 -6.39 -2.44 15.15
C LEU A 12 -7.79 -1.83 15.36
N PHE A 13 -8.85 -2.58 15.08
CA PHE A 13 -10.21 -2.13 15.26
C PHE A 13 -10.55 -1.83 16.72
N PHE A 14 -10.03 -2.61 17.66
CA PHE A 14 -10.22 -2.35 19.09
C PHE A 14 -9.29 -1.27 19.65
N SER A 15 -8.15 -0.98 19.00
CA SER A 15 -7.22 0.06 19.47
C SER A 15 -7.60 1.47 19.04
N VAL A 16 -8.33 1.63 17.93
CA VAL A 16 -8.74 2.95 17.43
C VAL A 16 -9.95 3.49 18.22
N PRO A 17 -9.86 4.71 18.81
CA PRO A 17 -10.98 5.33 19.52
C PRO A 17 -12.20 5.53 18.61
N GLY A 18 -13.40 5.41 19.20
CA GLY A 18 -14.67 5.48 18.45
C GLY A 18 -14.81 6.74 17.59
N ASP A 19 -14.45 7.90 18.13
CA ASP A 19 -14.59 9.21 17.46
C ASP A 19 -13.77 9.35 16.17
N TYR A 20 -12.70 8.56 16.04
CA TYR A 20 -11.82 8.60 14.87
C TYR A 20 -11.95 7.36 13.98
N LYS A 21 -12.74 6.36 14.40
CA LYS A 21 -12.79 5.04 13.78
C LYS A 21 -13.16 5.13 12.29
N ASP A 22 -14.23 5.84 11.95
CA ASP A 22 -14.68 5.96 10.56
C ASP A 22 -13.64 6.65 9.68
N ASN A 23 -13.06 7.76 10.15
CA ASN A 23 -12.03 8.47 9.41
C ASN A 23 -10.76 7.62 9.27
N PHE A 24 -10.34 6.95 10.32
CA PHE A 24 -9.17 6.09 10.30
C PHE A 24 -9.34 4.97 9.27
N PHE A 25 -10.41 4.18 9.35
CA PHE A 25 -10.63 3.05 8.45
C PHE A 25 -10.94 3.47 7.00
N LYS A 26 -11.38 4.71 6.79
CA LYS A 26 -11.53 5.29 5.45
C LYS A 26 -10.18 5.50 4.74
N TYR A 27 -9.15 5.93 5.45
CA TYR A 27 -7.83 6.25 4.86
C TYR A 27 -6.80 5.13 5.03
N TYR A 28 -6.94 4.31 6.07
CA TYR A 28 -5.97 3.28 6.43
C TYR A 28 -5.59 2.31 5.30
N PRO A 29 -6.51 1.75 4.49
CA PRO A 29 -6.14 0.88 3.39
C PRO A 29 -5.24 1.56 2.35
N ASP A 30 -5.52 2.83 2.04
CA ASP A 30 -4.74 3.62 1.09
C ASP A 30 -3.33 3.91 1.64
N CYS A 31 -3.23 4.32 2.91
CA CYS A 31 -1.96 4.54 3.58
C CYS A 31 -1.11 3.25 3.67
N LEU A 32 -1.74 2.11 3.97
CA LEU A 32 -1.07 0.82 4.03
C LEU A 32 -0.55 0.39 2.65
N ALA A 33 -1.32 0.61 1.58
CA ALA A 33 -0.90 0.33 0.22
C ALA A 33 0.30 1.20 -0.19
N GLN A 34 0.29 2.50 0.14
CA GLN A 34 1.42 3.40 -0.07
C GLN A 34 2.67 2.95 0.70
N ALA A 35 2.53 2.56 1.96
CA ALA A 35 3.65 2.09 2.78
C ALA A 35 4.27 0.80 2.24
N LEU A 36 3.45 -0.14 1.77
CA LEU A 36 3.93 -1.35 1.12
C LEU A 36 4.63 -1.03 -0.20
N TYR A 37 4.05 -0.16 -1.03
CA TYR A 37 4.67 0.27 -2.28
C TYR A 37 6.05 0.91 -2.06
N ALA A 38 6.15 1.83 -1.09
CA ALA A 38 7.42 2.44 -0.70
C ALA A 38 8.43 1.39 -0.21
N SER A 39 7.98 0.40 0.56
CA SER A 39 8.84 -0.71 1.01
C SER A 39 9.35 -1.56 -0.15
N TYR A 40 8.53 -1.80 -1.18
CA TYR A 40 8.99 -2.48 -2.41
C TYR A 40 10.05 -1.68 -3.13
N CYS A 41 9.87 -0.36 -3.23
CA CYS A 41 10.84 0.55 -3.85
C CYS A 41 12.18 0.55 -3.10
N ASP A 42 12.15 0.52 -1.77
CA ASP A 42 13.34 0.54 -0.92
C ASP A 42 14.09 -0.81 -0.91
N VAL A 43 13.36 -1.93 -0.82
CA VAL A 43 13.96 -3.27 -0.67
C VAL A 43 14.31 -3.90 -2.02
N PHE A 44 13.60 -3.56 -3.10
CA PHE A 44 13.79 -4.14 -4.43
C PHE A 44 13.97 -3.08 -5.54
N PRO A 45 14.91 -2.12 -5.40
CA PRO A 45 15.08 -1.03 -6.36
C PRO A 45 15.47 -1.52 -7.76
N ARG A 46 16.18 -2.65 -7.85
CA ARG A 46 16.57 -3.29 -9.13
C ARG A 46 15.41 -3.89 -9.93
N SER A 47 14.25 -4.00 -9.30
CA SER A 47 13.01 -4.51 -9.89
C SER A 47 12.02 -3.39 -10.18
N TYR A 48 12.42 -2.12 -10.05
CA TYR A 48 11.52 -0.97 -10.21
C TYR A 48 10.81 -0.93 -11.58
N ASN A 49 11.45 -1.46 -12.63
CA ASN A 49 10.83 -1.60 -13.96
C ASN A 49 9.60 -2.53 -13.98
N LEU A 50 9.42 -3.38 -12.98
CA LEU A 50 8.26 -4.25 -12.81
C LEU A 50 7.15 -3.60 -11.97
N PHE A 51 7.38 -2.42 -11.39
CA PHE A 51 6.40 -1.71 -10.57
C PHE A 51 5.52 -0.80 -11.43
N ASP A 52 4.96 -1.39 -12.48
CA ASP A 52 4.07 -0.75 -13.43
C ASP A 52 2.65 -0.53 -12.88
N ASP A 53 1.75 -0.12 -13.76
CA ASP A 53 0.37 0.19 -13.40
C ASP A 53 -0.43 -1.06 -12.97
N ASP A 54 -0.08 -2.23 -13.51
CA ASP A 54 -0.71 -3.50 -13.14
C ASP A 54 -0.26 -3.91 -11.74
N PHE A 55 1.05 -3.83 -11.46
CA PHE A 55 1.60 -4.05 -10.12
C PHE A 55 0.94 -3.14 -9.06
N LYS A 56 0.84 -1.83 -9.34
CA LYS A 56 0.20 -0.87 -8.41
C LYS A 56 -1.28 -1.20 -8.20
N THR A 57 -1.97 -1.62 -9.26
CA THR A 57 -3.38 -1.99 -9.20
C THR A 57 -3.58 -3.25 -8.36
N ASP A 58 -2.78 -4.28 -8.57
CA ASP A 58 -2.85 -5.54 -7.82
C ASP A 58 -2.47 -5.35 -6.36
N LEU A 59 -1.42 -4.59 -6.09
CA LEU A 59 -1.01 -4.23 -4.72
C LEU A 59 -2.14 -3.51 -3.98
N MET A 60 -2.71 -2.47 -4.61
CA MET A 60 -3.78 -1.69 -4.00
C MET A 60 -5.04 -2.54 -3.79
N ASN A 61 -5.44 -3.34 -4.78
CA ASN A 61 -6.59 -4.23 -4.67
C ASN A 61 -6.41 -5.24 -3.53
N GLY A 62 -5.25 -5.91 -3.46
CA GLY A 62 -4.96 -6.89 -2.41
C GLY A 62 -5.06 -6.28 -1.01
N VAL A 63 -4.49 -5.08 -0.80
CA VAL A 63 -4.58 -4.38 0.49
C VAL A 63 -6.01 -4.01 0.84
N TYR A 64 -6.77 -3.46 -0.11
CA TYR A 64 -8.15 -3.10 0.12
C TYR A 64 -9.05 -4.31 0.39
N GLU A 65 -8.84 -5.42 -0.31
CA GLU A 65 -9.53 -6.68 -0.06
C GLU A 65 -9.21 -7.23 1.33
N TRP A 66 -7.95 -7.14 1.78
CA TRP A 66 -7.55 -7.57 3.11
C TRP A 66 -8.16 -6.76 4.25
N ILE A 67 -8.38 -5.45 4.05
CA ILE A 67 -8.85 -4.54 5.10
C ILE A 67 -10.36 -4.29 5.04
N THR A 68 -10.93 -4.16 3.84
CA THR A 68 -12.33 -3.76 3.63
C THR A 68 -13.19 -4.85 3.01
N GLY A 69 -12.58 -5.91 2.47
CA GLY A 69 -13.29 -6.94 1.71
C GLY A 69 -13.76 -6.50 0.33
N THR A 70 -13.42 -5.30 -0.12
CA THR A 70 -13.83 -4.73 -1.42
C THR A 70 -12.65 -4.13 -2.15
N ARG A 71 -12.78 -3.92 -3.47
CA ARG A 71 -11.76 -3.22 -4.28
C ARG A 71 -12.04 -1.71 -4.31
N PRO A 72 -11.00 -0.87 -4.36
CA PRO A 72 -11.16 0.55 -4.55
C PRO A 72 -11.57 0.86 -6.00
N PRO A 73 -11.99 2.10 -6.31
CA PRO A 73 -12.14 2.53 -7.68
C PRO A 73 -10.86 2.27 -8.51
N PRO A 74 -10.96 1.86 -9.78
CA PRO A 74 -9.80 1.60 -10.62
C PRO A 74 -8.83 2.77 -10.63
N ARG A 75 -7.52 2.48 -10.61
CA ARG A 75 -6.45 3.48 -10.67
C ARG A 75 -6.46 4.49 -9.52
N SER A 76 -7.07 4.16 -8.38
CA SER A 76 -7.06 5.04 -7.19
C SER A 76 -5.64 5.38 -6.69
N TRP A 77 -4.63 4.59 -7.05
CA TRP A 77 -3.22 4.86 -6.77
C TRP A 77 -2.65 6.07 -7.54
N GLN A 78 -3.32 6.56 -8.60
CA GLN A 78 -2.83 7.71 -9.39
C GLN A 78 -2.74 9.00 -8.59
N LYS A 79 -3.51 9.11 -7.48
CA LYS A 79 -3.47 10.25 -6.57
C LYS A 79 -2.24 10.25 -5.63
N TRP A 80 -1.46 9.16 -5.61
CA TRP A 80 -0.33 9.01 -4.70
C TRP A 80 0.80 9.99 -5.05
N HIS A 81 1.50 10.45 -4.01
CA HIS A 81 2.66 11.31 -4.16
C HIS A 81 3.93 10.46 -4.42
N PHE A 82 4.09 9.93 -5.63
CA PHE A 82 5.20 9.03 -6.00
C PHE A 82 6.59 9.58 -5.64
N LYS A 83 6.82 10.88 -5.82
CA LYS A 83 8.08 11.54 -5.42
C LYS A 83 8.44 11.39 -3.94
N MET A 84 7.45 11.17 -3.07
CA MET A 84 7.64 10.95 -1.64
C MET A 84 7.74 9.46 -1.29
N LEU A 85 7.13 8.58 -2.11
CA LEU A 85 7.11 7.14 -1.89
C LEU A 85 8.34 6.42 -2.47
N GLU A 86 8.90 6.97 -3.54
CA GLU A 86 10.04 6.41 -4.25
C GLU A 86 11.36 7.05 -3.75
N PRO A 87 12.41 6.27 -3.47
CA PRO A 87 13.75 6.79 -3.22
C PRO A 87 14.24 7.66 -4.39
N ALA A 88 14.91 8.78 -4.08
CA ALA A 88 15.35 9.74 -5.11
C ALA A 88 16.27 9.12 -6.17
N ASN A 89 17.07 8.13 -5.77
CA ASN A 89 18.04 7.42 -6.61
C ASN A 89 17.52 6.10 -7.16
N ILE A 90 16.21 5.79 -7.08
CA ILE A 90 15.69 4.47 -7.48
C ILE A 90 16.02 4.11 -8.93
N ARG A 91 16.08 5.11 -9.82
CA ARG A 91 16.43 4.93 -11.24
C ARG A 91 17.92 4.64 -11.43
N GLU A 92 18.78 5.23 -10.61
CA GLU A 92 20.23 4.96 -10.64
C GLU A 92 20.51 3.54 -10.16
N LEU A 93 19.84 3.12 -9.08
CA LEU A 93 19.94 1.76 -8.53
C LEU A 93 19.41 0.67 -9.47
N GLN A 94 18.55 1.04 -10.42
CA GLN A 94 18.03 0.13 -11.42
C GLN A 94 19.07 -0.18 -12.51
N ASP A 95 19.88 0.81 -12.89
CA ASP A 95 20.81 0.77 -14.03
C ASP A 95 22.18 0.15 -13.70
N ASP A 96 22.49 -0.08 -12.41
CA ASP A 96 23.70 -0.74 -11.90
C ASP A 96 23.80 -2.27 -12.22
N ARG A 97 23.32 -2.70 -13.40
CA ARG A 97 23.29 -4.10 -13.85
C ARG A 97 24.52 -4.53 -14.64
#